data_AF-A0A1Q5H246-F1
#
_entry.id   AF-A0A1Q5H246-F1
#
_cell.length_a   1.000
_cell.length_b   1.000
_cell.length_c   1.000
_cell.angle_alpha   90.00
_cell.angle_beta   90.00
_cell.angle_gamma   90.00
#
_symmetry.space_group_name_H-M   'P 1'
#
loop_
_entity.id
_entity.type
_entity.pdbx_description
1 polymer ?
#
loop_
_entity_poly.entity_id
_entity_poly.type
_entity_poly.pdbx_seq_one_letter_code
_entity_poly.pdbx_strand_id
1 'polypeptide(L)'
;MKKFPVPIPPRPEQDRLVQVAEEYLSLLDSMESAVSSAREKATRLRASLLTEAFAGRLVPQDPDDEPASELLARIRAEREAVAPKQKARATRTRKQLAAPPTRVTGDNYQQEALPL
;
A
#
# COMPACT_ATOMS: atom_id res chain seq x y z
N MET A 1 13.40 35.69 -28.98
CA MET A 1 12.33 35.92 -27.98
C MET A 1 11.37 36.97 -28.54
N LYS A 2 10.07 36.69 -28.58
CA LYS A 2 9.05 37.67 -29.01
C LYS A 2 8.82 38.69 -27.89
N LYS A 3 8.73 39.99 -28.22
CA LYS A 3 8.44 41.05 -27.25
C LYS A 3 6.97 40.97 -26.87
N PHE A 4 6.67 40.69 -25.61
CA PHE A 4 5.33 40.71 -25.05
C PHE A 4 5.21 41.96 -24.15
N PRO A 5 4.31 42.91 -24.46
CA PRO A 5 4.14 44.08 -23.61
C PRO A 5 3.50 43.66 -22.30
N VAL A 6 4.23 43.88 -21.19
CA VAL A 6 3.74 43.61 -19.83
C VAL A 6 3.62 44.95 -19.11
N PRO A 7 2.46 45.30 -18.53
CA PRO A 7 2.35 46.46 -17.68
C PRO A 7 3.20 46.24 -16.42
N ILE A 8 4.13 47.16 -16.14
CA ILE A 8 5.04 47.07 -14.99
C ILE A 8 4.53 48.01 -13.90
N PRO A 9 4.11 47.49 -12.73
CA PRO A 9 3.67 48.33 -11.62
C PRO A 9 4.86 49.04 -10.96
N PRO A 10 4.65 50.06 -10.10
CA PRO A 10 5.72 50.71 -9.35
C PRO A 10 6.51 49.71 -8.49
N ARG A 11 7.79 50.03 -8.22
CA ARG A 11 8.70 49.17 -7.44
C ARG A 11 8.12 48.70 -6.09
N PRO A 12 7.51 49.57 -5.26
CA PRO A 12 6.92 49.13 -4.00
C PRO A 12 5.81 48.08 -4.18
N GLU A 13 5.05 48.16 -5.27
CA GLU A 13 3.99 47.19 -5.56
C GLU A 13 4.57 45.88 -6.09
N GLN A 14 5.67 45.93 -6.87
CA GLN A 14 6.40 44.71 -7.27
C GLN A 14 6.91 43.95 -6.04
N ASP A 15 7.54 44.65 -5.09
CA ASP A 15 8.09 44.05 -3.87
C ASP A 15 6.97 43.40 -3.04
N ARG A 16 5.83 44.08 -2.89
CA ARG A 16 4.64 43.53 -2.23
C ARG A 16 4.12 42.28 -2.92
N LEU A 17 4.02 42.29 -4.25
CA LEU A 17 3.54 41.13 -5.03
C LEU A 17 4.47 39.94 -4.88
N VAL A 18 5.79 40.17 -4.88
CA VAL A 18 6.79 39.11 -4.64
C VAL A 18 6.63 38.54 -3.24
N GLN A 19 6.52 39.37 -2.21
CA GLN A 19 6.33 38.92 -0.83
C GLN A 19 5.08 38.03 -0.69
N VAL A 20 3.95 38.46 -1.27
CA VAL A 20 2.70 37.68 -1.24
C VAL A 20 2.88 36.35 -2.00
N ALA A 21 3.55 36.36 -3.15
CA ALA A 21 3.82 35.13 -3.90
C ALA A 21 4.71 34.16 -3.10
N GLU A 22 5.75 34.66 -2.42
CA GLU A 22 6.64 33.87 -1.56
C GLU A 22 5.90 33.26 -0.36
N GLU A 23 4.99 34.01 0.27
CA GLU A 23 4.12 33.49 1.33
C GLU A 23 3.22 32.35 0.82
N TYR A 24 2.58 32.52 -0.34
CA TYR A 24 1.75 31.47 -0.95
C TYR A 24 2.57 30.25 -1.35
N LEU A 25 3.76 30.42 -1.92
CA LEU A 25 4.64 29.31 -2.28
C LEU A 25 5.09 28.54 -1.04
N SER A 26 5.47 29.25 0.03
CA SER A 26 5.84 28.62 1.30
C SER A 26 4.69 27.82 1.91
N LEU A 27 3.46 28.35 1.82
CA LEU A 27 2.27 27.64 2.25
C LEU A 27 2.05 26.35 1.43
N LEU A 28 2.16 26.43 0.10
CA LEU A 28 2.02 25.28 -0.79
C LEU A 28 3.05 24.18 -0.46
N ASP A 29 4.31 24.55 -0.24
CA ASP A 29 5.38 23.61 0.14
C ASP A 29 5.06 22.91 1.47
N SER A 30 4.55 23.67 2.46
CA SER A 30 4.16 23.10 3.75
C SER A 30 2.99 22.12 3.63
N MET A 31 2.01 22.42 2.77
CA MET A 31 0.86 21.55 2.50
C MET A 31 1.29 20.27 1.77
N GLU A 32 2.18 20.39 0.78
CA GLU A 32 2.74 19.24 0.08
C GLU A 32 3.48 18.31 1.05
N SER A 33 4.33 18.87 1.91
CA SER A 33 5.06 18.12 2.93
C SER A 33 4.13 17.41 3.92
N ALA A 34 3.06 18.10 4.36
CA ALA A 34 2.06 17.53 5.25
C ALA A 34 1.30 16.35 4.59
N VAL A 35 0.90 16.51 3.33
CA VAL A 35 0.22 15.45 2.55
C VAL A 35 1.15 14.25 2.34
N SER A 36 2.41 14.48 1.97
CA SER A 36 3.39 13.41 1.80
C SER A 36 3.58 12.62 3.09
N SER A 37 3.83 13.32 4.20
CA SER A 37 4.01 12.72 5.53
C SER A 37 2.78 11.92 5.98
N ALA A 38 1.57 12.42 5.71
CA ALA A 38 0.33 11.70 6.02
C ALA A 38 0.19 10.41 5.21
N ARG A 39 0.55 10.43 3.92
CA ARG A 39 0.52 9.23 3.05
C ARG A 39 1.50 8.17 3.51
N GLU A 40 2.70 8.56 3.94
CA GLU A 40 3.68 7.64 4.50
C GLU A 40 3.16 6.99 5.80
N LYS A 41 2.64 7.81 6.73
CA LYS A 41 2.05 7.33 7.99
C LYS A 41 0.89 6.36 7.75
N ALA A 42 0.00 6.69 6.81
CA ALA A 42 -1.12 5.81 6.45
C ALA A 42 -0.64 4.47 5.88
N THR A 43 0.42 4.48 5.07
CA THR A 43 1.02 3.26 4.52
C THR A 43 1.61 2.39 5.63
N ARG A 44 2.36 2.98 6.55
CA ARG A 44 2.96 2.28 7.71
C ARG A 44 1.88 1.71 8.62
N LEU A 45 0.88 2.52 8.97
CA LEU A 45 -0.25 2.08 9.80
C LEU A 45 -0.98 0.90 9.17
N ARG A 46 -1.25 0.94 7.87
CA ARG A 46 -1.88 -0.17 7.15
C ARG A 46 -1.03 -1.45 7.23
N ALA A 47 0.28 -1.35 7.07
CA ALA A 47 1.18 -2.48 7.21
C ALA A 47 1.13 -3.06 8.64
N SER A 48 1.27 -2.21 9.66
CA SER A 48 1.19 -2.62 11.06
C SER A 48 -0.14 -3.30 11.40
N LEU A 49 -1.26 -2.72 10.97
CA LEU A 49 -2.58 -3.32 11.20
C LEU A 49 -2.73 -4.69 10.55
N LEU A 50 -2.24 -4.87 9.32
CA LEU A 50 -2.26 -6.17 8.66
C LEU A 50 -1.39 -7.20 9.39
N THR A 51 -0.21 -6.80 9.86
CA THR A 51 0.66 -7.66 10.66
C THR A 51 -0.03 -8.11 11.95
N GLU A 52 -0.65 -7.18 12.68
CA GLU A 52 -1.40 -7.50 13.90
C GLU A 52 -2.63 -8.37 13.62
N ALA A 53 -3.33 -8.13 12.51
CA ALA A 53 -4.49 -8.91 12.10
C ALA A 53 -4.13 -10.36 11.79
N PHE A 54 -3.09 -10.58 10.97
CA PHE A 54 -2.63 -11.93 10.62
C PHE A 54 -2.02 -12.67 11.80
N ALA A 55 -1.48 -11.96 12.78
CA ALA A 55 -1.01 -12.56 14.02
C ALA A 55 -2.14 -12.86 15.02
N GLY A 56 -3.39 -12.52 14.71
CA GLY A 56 -4.54 -12.78 15.58
C GLY A 56 -4.59 -11.89 16.83
N ARG A 57 -3.89 -10.75 16.85
CA ARG A 57 -3.77 -9.89 18.05
C ARG A 57 -4.81 -8.76 18.12
N LEU A 58 -5.63 -8.59 17.08
CA LEU A 58 -6.64 -7.52 17.03
C LEU A 58 -7.96 -7.87 17.74
N VAL A 59 -8.15 -9.12 18.15
CA VAL A 59 -9.37 -9.62 18.82
C VAL A 59 -8.95 -10.57 19.94
N PRO A 60 -9.62 -10.59 21.11
CA PRO A 60 -9.40 -11.59 22.14
C PRO A 60 -9.46 -13.01 21.55
N GLN A 61 -8.46 -13.83 21.89
CA GLN A 61 -8.38 -15.23 21.43
C GLN A 61 -8.96 -16.14 22.51
N ASP A 62 -9.66 -17.21 22.09
CA ASP A 62 -10.13 -18.25 23.00
C ASP A 62 -8.98 -19.26 23.24
N PRO A 63 -8.56 -19.53 24.48
CA PRO A 63 -7.54 -20.55 24.76
C PRO A 63 -7.96 -21.96 24.32
N ASP A 64 -9.25 -22.22 24.14
CA ASP A 64 -9.79 -23.49 23.66
C ASP A 64 -9.89 -23.57 22.12
N ASP A 65 -9.45 -22.53 21.39
CA ASP A 65 -9.43 -22.54 19.93
C ASP A 65 -8.48 -23.62 19.39
N GLU A 66 -8.98 -24.40 18.42
CA GLU A 66 -8.16 -25.39 17.73
C GLU A 66 -7.04 -24.72 16.91
N PRO A 67 -5.81 -25.25 16.92
CA PRO A 67 -4.74 -24.69 16.12
C PRO A 67 -5.01 -24.91 14.63
N ALA A 68 -4.73 -23.90 13.81
CA ALA A 68 -4.98 -23.95 12.36
C ALA A 68 -4.32 -25.17 11.66
N SER A 69 -3.22 -25.70 12.21
CA SER A 69 -2.56 -26.90 11.74
C SER A 69 -3.47 -28.14 11.74
N GLU A 70 -4.31 -28.30 12.77
CA GLU A 70 -5.22 -29.43 12.91
C GLU A 70 -6.38 -29.35 11.91
N LEU A 71 -6.94 -28.14 11.71
CA LEU A 71 -7.91 -27.90 10.65
C LEU A 71 -7.32 -28.21 9.27
N LEU A 72 -6.10 -27.74 8.98
CA LEU A 72 -5.43 -28.03 7.71
C LEU A 72 -5.14 -29.52 7.52
N ALA A 73 -4.79 -30.25 8.57
CA ALA A 73 -4.58 -31.69 8.53
C ALA A 73 -5.89 -32.43 8.17
N ARG A 74 -7.01 -32.07 8.82
CA ARG A 74 -8.34 -32.63 8.51
C ARG A 74 -8.76 -32.34 7.06
N ILE A 75 -8.58 -31.09 6.60
CA ILE A 75 -8.88 -30.71 5.21
C ILE A 75 -8.04 -31.54 4.21
N ARG A 76 -6.77 -31.82 4.50
CA ARG A 76 -5.92 -32.65 3.63
C ARG A 76 -6.41 -34.10 3.59
N ALA A 77 -6.65 -34.69 4.76
CA ALA A 77 -7.15 -36.06 4.87
C ALA A 77 -8.50 -36.23 4.16
N GLU A 78 -9.42 -35.27 4.32
CA GLU A 78 -10.73 -35.30 3.65
C GLU A 78 -10.59 -35.19 2.13
N ARG A 79 -9.69 -34.32 1.64
CA ARG A 79 -9.43 -34.17 0.19
C ARG A 79 -8.75 -35.41 -0.42
N GLU A 80 -7.96 -36.14 0.35
CA GLU A 80 -7.33 -37.40 -0.08
C GLU A 80 -8.34 -38.56 -0.05
N ALA A 81 -9.26 -38.57 0.91
CA ALA A 81 -10.33 -39.57 1.01
C ALA A 81 -11.41 -39.41 -0.08
N VAL A 82 -11.64 -38.19 -0.57
CA VAL A 82 -12.56 -37.95 -1.69
C VAL A 82 -11.80 -38.11 -3.02
N ALA A 83 -11.97 -39.27 -3.67
CA ALA A 83 -11.46 -39.52 -5.01
C ALA A 83 -11.86 -38.38 -5.98
N PRO A 84 -11.00 -37.98 -6.94
CA PRO A 84 -11.28 -36.81 -7.78
C PRO A 84 -12.49 -37.09 -8.68
N LYS A 85 -13.66 -36.55 -8.35
CA LYS A 85 -14.76 -36.38 -9.32
C LYS A 85 -14.28 -35.38 -10.37
N GLN A 86 -13.66 -35.89 -11.42
CA GLN A 86 -13.40 -35.15 -12.66
C GLN A 86 -14.75 -34.74 -13.27
N LYS A 87 -15.27 -33.58 -12.88
CA LYS A 87 -16.05 -32.77 -13.82
C LYS A 87 -15.02 -31.97 -14.62
N ALA A 88 -14.75 -32.43 -15.83
CA ALA A 88 -14.00 -31.69 -16.83
C ALA A 88 -14.65 -30.32 -17.02
N ARG A 89 -14.15 -29.31 -16.31
CA ARG A 89 -14.37 -27.91 -16.64
C ARG A 89 -13.06 -27.44 -17.24
N ALA A 90 -13.14 -27.01 -18.51
CA ALA A 90 -12.04 -26.60 -19.34
C ALA A 90 -10.93 -25.88 -18.54
N THR A 91 -9.70 -26.35 -18.75
CA THR A 91 -8.46 -25.89 -18.16
C THR A 91 -8.43 -24.37 -17.98
N ARG A 92 -8.75 -23.89 -16.77
CA ARG A 92 -8.10 -22.72 -16.22
C ARG A 92 -6.88 -23.24 -15.49
N THR A 93 -5.73 -23.09 -16.14
CA THR A 93 -4.39 -23.31 -15.60
C THR A 93 -4.38 -22.90 -14.13
N ARG A 94 -3.96 -23.82 -13.25
CA ARG A 94 -3.83 -23.63 -11.81
C ARG A 94 -3.01 -22.38 -11.55
N LYS A 95 -3.67 -21.23 -11.43
CA LYS A 95 -3.05 -20.01 -10.94
C LYS A 95 -2.78 -20.31 -9.48
N GLN A 96 -1.53 -20.63 -9.16
CA GLN A 96 -1.04 -20.61 -7.79
C GLN A 96 -1.60 -19.33 -7.15
N LEU A 97 -2.33 -19.45 -6.05
CA LEU A 97 -2.68 -18.28 -5.27
C LEU A 97 -1.33 -17.64 -4.95
N ALA A 98 -1.09 -16.45 -5.51
CA ALA A 98 0.16 -15.76 -5.32
C ALA A 98 0.37 -15.59 -3.80
N ALA A 99 1.60 -15.81 -3.36
CA ALA A 99 2.04 -15.41 -2.03
C ALA A 99 1.56 -13.97 -1.73
N PRO A 100 1.32 -13.62 -0.45
CA PRO A 100 0.94 -12.26 -0.06
C PRO A 100 1.80 -11.24 -0.80
N PRO A 101 1.23 -10.13 -1.29
CA PRO A 101 1.86 -9.31 -2.34
C PRO A 101 3.23 -8.82 -1.90
N THR A 102 4.28 -9.38 -2.49
CA THR A 102 5.65 -8.87 -2.40
C THR A 102 5.74 -7.63 -3.28
N ARG A 103 6.25 -6.52 -2.74
CA ARG A 103 6.44 -5.28 -3.49
C ARG A 103 7.60 -5.50 -4.48
N VAL A 104 7.31 -5.57 -5.77
CA VAL A 104 8.36 -5.63 -6.81
C VAL A 104 8.99 -4.24 -6.90
N THR A 105 10.26 -4.12 -6.53
CA THR A 105 11.06 -2.89 -6.68
C THR A 105 12.18 -3.17 -7.69
N GLY A 106 12.20 -2.40 -8.79
CA GLY A 106 13.27 -2.45 -9.81
C GLY A 106 13.04 -3.46 -10.94
N ASP A 107 13.64 -3.17 -12.10
CA ASP A 107 13.45 -3.89 -13.39
C ASP A 107 13.93 -5.36 -13.39
N ASN A 108 14.49 -5.84 -12.28
CA ASN A 108 15.15 -7.14 -12.20
C ASN A 108 14.35 -8.24 -11.46
N TYR A 109 13.05 -8.02 -11.17
CA TYR A 109 12.12 -9.04 -10.66
C TYR A 109 12.62 -9.88 -9.47
N GLN A 110 13.55 -9.35 -8.66
CA GLN A 110 13.98 -10.05 -7.46
C GLN A 110 12.93 -9.90 -6.36
N GLN A 111 12.50 -11.03 -5.80
CA GLN A 111 11.55 -11.09 -4.68
C GLN A 111 12.32 -10.87 -3.38
N GLU A 112 12.39 -9.63 -2.90
CA GLU A 112 12.88 -9.38 -1.54
C GLU A 112 11.74 -9.53 -0.53
N ALA A 113 12.02 -10.19 0.60
CA ALA A 113 11.07 -10.33 1.69
C ALA A 113 10.74 -8.93 2.27
N LEU A 114 9.45 -8.70 2.54
CA LEU A 114 8.99 -7.48 3.23
C LEU A 114 9.75 -7.31 4.55
N PRO A 115 10.37 -6.14 4.82
CA PRO A 115 10.99 -5.92 6.12
C PRO A 115 9.88 -5.84 7.17
N LEU A 116 10.11 -6.51 8.31
CA LEU A 116 9.30 -6.40 9.52
C LEU A 116 9.37 -4.98 10.08
#